data_AF-A0A976IGG8-F1
#
_entry.id   AF-A0A976IGG8-F1
#
_cell.length_a   1.000
_cell.length_b   1.000
_cell.length_c   1.000
_cell.angle_alpha   90.00
_cell.angle_beta   90.00
_cell.angle_gamma   90.00
#
_symmetry.space_group_name_H-M   'P 1'
#
loop_
_entity.id
_entity.type
_entity.pdbx_description
1 polymer ?
#
loop_
_entity_poly.entity_id
_entity_poly.type
_entity_poly.pdbx_seq_one_letter_code
_entity_poly.pdbx_strand_id
1 'polypeptide(L)'
;MHPSRALLQSDHAVVALCVRTMVERKTDAALIVDSSGLLTGILTDRDVAIKVVAAGKNPDTTLVHEVMTHNPSCISASSGAIDALKKMISGQFRHLPVTDNDKVVGIFDIAKCLYEAIAKLEHAYQKSSDRLEETIKKLQESLSGSTDANLFESLRQKLFLPTLSAIVMEGVEVPVLSLCSTAMDGARMMLILKTSAVMICDESYRTVGIFTSKDLMRRVVALSLKPSQCMLSDVMTPNPQTATLRTTILETLHSMHNGNFLHVPVFDNNKNLVGIVDVLQVTHGVIQQMGSFQKVKGDCVQPLWDQFRSTLDCSNDFIEHENEVEVDELSIGVADCDADTRNKSPLAGRQSRIELQASTREIATSNVANFNENPLTELETTPDAFVFKLADSYGNNHRFTSSAVSMNQLRVDVQNRLGDNTIHRIFYVDDEGDHVLLSKNSDLMDAVNRARTWGNKYIRLMIPQYRFVRRALAHNSETAIGVVVYAAAVAALAGVSYYFSRRK
;
A
#
# COMPACT_ATOMS: atom_id res chain seq x y z
N MET A 1 12.29 -25.85 5.63
CA MET A 1 11.77 -24.52 6.04
C MET A 1 10.75 -24.76 7.13
N HIS A 2 10.86 -24.08 8.26
CA HIS A 2 9.92 -24.28 9.36
C HIS A 2 8.87 -23.16 9.36
N PRO A 3 7.57 -23.49 9.43
CA PRO A 3 6.55 -22.47 9.53
C PRO A 3 6.74 -21.66 10.82
N SER A 4 6.48 -20.36 10.74
CA SER A 4 6.52 -19.51 11.93
C SER A 4 5.24 -19.71 12.74
N ARG A 5 5.32 -19.46 14.05
CA ARG A 5 4.15 -19.50 14.92
C ARG A 5 3.12 -18.49 14.41
N ALA A 6 1.91 -18.95 14.12
CA ALA A 6 0.83 -18.08 13.69
C ALA A 6 0.28 -17.26 14.86
N LEU A 7 -0.06 -16.00 14.60
CA LEU A 7 -0.89 -15.20 15.49
C LEU A 7 -2.35 -15.60 15.25
N LEU A 8 -2.98 -16.25 16.23
CA LEU A 8 -4.40 -16.60 16.18
C LEU A 8 -5.24 -15.48 16.78
N GLN A 9 -6.36 -15.17 16.12
CA GLN A 9 -7.35 -14.19 16.57
C GLN A 9 -8.76 -14.72 16.35
N SER A 10 -9.70 -14.31 17.20
CA SER A 10 -11.11 -14.64 17.01
C SER A 10 -11.71 -13.83 15.85
N ASP A 11 -12.61 -14.46 15.11
CA ASP A 11 -13.51 -13.84 14.13
C ASP A 11 -14.34 -12.66 14.67
N HIS A 12 -14.70 -12.70 15.95
CA HIS A 12 -15.41 -11.62 16.65
C HIS A 12 -14.50 -10.58 17.31
N ALA A 13 -13.17 -10.67 17.13
CA ALA A 13 -12.26 -9.63 17.60
C ALA A 13 -12.48 -8.32 16.83
N VAL A 14 -12.22 -7.20 17.50
CA VAL A 14 -12.21 -5.87 16.87
C VAL A 14 -10.91 -5.68 16.11
N VAL A 15 -10.96 -5.08 14.92
CA VAL A 15 -9.80 -4.83 14.05
C VAL A 15 -8.67 -4.09 14.80
N ALA A 16 -8.97 -3.02 15.53
CA ALA A 16 -7.96 -2.27 16.28
C ALA A 16 -7.22 -3.13 17.32
N LEU A 17 -7.92 -4.04 18.00
CA LEU A 17 -7.30 -4.96 18.94
C LEU A 17 -6.38 -5.95 18.22
N CYS A 18 -6.88 -6.57 17.15
CA CYS A 18 -6.10 -7.48 16.31
C CYS A 18 -4.83 -6.80 15.79
N VAL A 19 -4.94 -5.57 15.26
CA VAL A 19 -3.81 -4.78 14.76
C VAL A 19 -2.80 -4.49 15.86
N ARG A 20 -3.22 -4.09 17.07
CA ARG A 20 -2.29 -3.88 18.20
C ARG A 20 -1.51 -5.16 18.52
N THR A 21 -2.19 -6.30 18.58
CA THR A 21 -1.51 -7.59 18.81
C THR A 21 -0.57 -7.97 17.66
N MET A 22 -0.92 -7.67 16.40
CA MET A 22 -0.04 -7.87 15.24
C MET A 22 1.25 -7.05 15.39
N VAL A 23 1.15 -5.79 15.78
CA VAL A 23 2.31 -4.91 16.01
C VAL A 23 3.18 -5.39 17.17
N GLU A 24 2.57 -5.75 18.31
CA GLU A 24 3.27 -6.28 19.49
C GLU A 24 4.05 -7.57 19.16
N ARG A 25 3.45 -8.45 18.36
CA ARG A 25 4.06 -9.71 17.91
C ARG A 25 4.97 -9.54 16.70
N LYS A 26 5.13 -8.30 16.18
CA LYS A 26 5.92 -7.96 15.00
C LYS A 26 5.53 -8.79 13.76
N THR A 27 4.26 -9.13 13.63
CA THR A 27 3.71 -9.87 12.47
C THR A 27 2.86 -8.95 11.59
N ASP A 28 2.85 -9.23 10.29
CA ASP A 28 2.07 -8.49 9.30
C ASP A 28 0.80 -9.28 8.86
N ALA A 29 0.57 -10.46 9.46
CA ALA A 29 -0.63 -11.27 9.27
C ALA A 29 -1.11 -11.97 10.57
N ALA A 30 -2.43 -12.14 10.69
CA ALA A 30 -3.11 -12.92 11.72
C ALA A 30 -4.04 -13.95 11.09
N LEU A 31 -4.02 -15.18 11.60
CA LEU A 31 -4.94 -16.24 11.22
C LEU A 31 -6.18 -16.18 12.10
N ILE A 32 -7.34 -16.21 11.47
CA ILE A 32 -8.62 -16.00 12.13
C ILE A 32 -9.28 -17.35 12.33
N VAL A 33 -9.65 -17.62 13.57
CA VAL A 33 -10.31 -18.86 13.97
C VAL A 33 -11.69 -18.58 14.54
N ASP A 34 -12.59 -19.54 14.36
CA ASP A 34 -13.90 -19.51 15.02
C ASP A 34 -13.83 -19.99 16.48
N SER A 35 -14.98 -20.03 17.15
CA SER A 35 -15.13 -20.55 18.51
C SER A 35 -14.72 -22.01 18.70
N SER A 36 -14.67 -22.81 17.62
CA SER A 36 -14.22 -24.20 17.64
C SER A 36 -12.72 -24.36 17.41
N GLY A 37 -12.02 -23.26 17.10
CA GLY A 37 -10.58 -23.25 16.81
C GLY A 37 -10.25 -23.60 15.36
N LEU A 38 -11.25 -23.68 14.47
CA LEU A 38 -11.04 -23.93 13.04
C LEU A 38 -10.68 -22.64 12.31
N LEU A 39 -9.80 -22.75 11.33
CA LEU A 39 -9.35 -21.61 10.51
C LEU A 39 -10.48 -21.13 9.58
N THR A 40 -10.95 -19.91 9.77
CA THR A 40 -12.02 -19.30 8.96
C THR A 40 -11.52 -18.17 8.05
N GLY A 41 -10.38 -17.56 8.37
CA GLY A 41 -9.86 -16.43 7.61
C GLY A 41 -8.41 -16.07 7.87
N ILE A 42 -7.92 -15.08 7.13
CA ILE A 42 -6.64 -14.40 7.36
C ILE A 42 -6.86 -12.89 7.29
N LEU A 43 -6.24 -12.15 8.20
CA LEU A 43 -6.19 -10.69 8.18
C LEU A 43 -4.75 -10.22 7.99
N THR A 44 -4.51 -9.33 7.03
CA THR A 44 -3.20 -8.77 6.72
C THR A 44 -3.18 -7.24 6.81
N ASP A 45 -1.99 -6.64 6.83
CA ASP A 45 -1.77 -5.20 6.67
C ASP A 45 -2.54 -4.61 5.46
N ARG A 46 -2.57 -5.34 4.34
CA ARG A 46 -3.33 -4.97 3.14
C ARG A 46 -4.84 -4.96 3.37
N ASP A 47 -5.38 -5.95 4.09
CA ASP A 47 -6.81 -5.97 4.40
C ASP A 47 -7.20 -4.76 5.25
N VAL A 48 -6.39 -4.41 6.25
CA VAL A 48 -6.59 -3.22 7.09
C VAL A 48 -6.55 -1.95 6.25
N ALA A 49 -5.54 -1.82 5.37
CA ALA A 49 -5.41 -0.65 4.51
C ALA A 49 -6.63 -0.46 3.59
N ILE A 50 -7.07 -1.54 2.95
CA ILE A 50 -8.04 -1.46 1.86
C ILE A 50 -9.48 -1.59 2.37
N LYS A 51 -9.78 -2.62 3.16
CA LYS A 51 -11.15 -2.96 3.56
C LYS A 51 -11.60 -2.19 4.80
N VAL A 52 -10.68 -1.59 5.55
CA VAL A 52 -10.98 -0.76 6.73
C VAL A 52 -10.75 0.71 6.42
N VAL A 53 -9.49 1.11 6.22
CA VAL A 53 -9.13 2.54 6.12
C VAL A 53 -9.62 3.17 4.82
N ALA A 54 -9.31 2.58 3.65
CA ALA A 54 -9.74 3.13 2.37
C ALA A 54 -11.27 3.11 2.21
N ALA A 55 -11.94 2.12 2.82
CA ALA A 55 -13.39 2.01 2.89
C ALA A 55 -14.04 2.97 3.92
N GLY A 56 -13.26 3.70 4.71
CA GLY A 56 -13.76 4.65 5.72
C GLY A 56 -14.42 3.98 6.94
N LYS A 57 -14.18 2.68 7.17
CA LYS A 57 -14.67 1.99 8.36
C LYS A 57 -13.86 2.40 9.60
N ASN A 58 -14.51 2.38 10.77
CA ASN A 58 -13.84 2.65 12.04
C ASN A 58 -13.16 1.38 12.59
N PRO A 59 -11.82 1.34 12.74
CA PRO A 59 -11.10 0.16 13.22
C PRO A 59 -11.45 -0.22 14.67
N ASP A 60 -11.93 0.72 15.48
CA ASP A 60 -12.29 0.47 16.90
C ASP A 60 -13.66 -0.20 17.07
N THR A 61 -14.47 -0.26 16.01
CA THR A 61 -15.80 -0.90 16.05
C THR A 61 -15.98 -2.00 15.02
N THR A 62 -15.18 -2.00 13.96
CA THR A 62 -15.26 -3.00 12.89
C THR A 62 -14.74 -4.34 13.39
N LEU A 63 -15.49 -5.42 13.12
CA LEU A 63 -15.10 -6.77 13.49
C LEU A 63 -14.19 -7.37 12.41
N VAL A 64 -13.27 -8.24 12.84
CA VAL A 64 -12.28 -8.86 11.95
C VAL A 64 -12.95 -9.70 10.86
N HIS A 65 -13.99 -10.47 11.18
CA HIS A 65 -14.69 -11.30 10.19
C HIS A 65 -15.34 -10.51 9.06
N GLU A 66 -15.62 -9.20 9.23
CA GLU A 66 -16.20 -8.37 8.18
C GLU A 66 -15.18 -7.96 7.10
N VAL A 67 -13.89 -8.06 7.42
CA VAL A 67 -12.80 -7.51 6.59
C VAL A 67 -11.68 -8.51 6.32
N MET A 68 -11.69 -9.67 6.98
CA MET A 68 -10.72 -10.72 6.68
C MET A 68 -10.88 -11.28 5.26
N THR A 69 -9.86 -11.99 4.80
CA THR A 69 -9.99 -12.86 3.64
C THR A 69 -10.47 -14.23 4.11
N HIS A 70 -11.72 -14.57 3.77
CA HIS A 70 -12.33 -15.85 4.15
C HIS A 70 -11.72 -17.01 3.38
N ASN A 71 -11.71 -18.19 4.00
CA ASN A 71 -11.26 -19.46 3.40
C ASN A 71 -9.91 -19.32 2.69
N PRO A 72 -8.85 -18.89 3.40
CA PRO A 72 -7.54 -18.70 2.80
C PRO A 72 -7.00 -20.00 2.22
N SER A 73 -6.19 -19.89 1.17
CA SER A 73 -5.45 -21.05 0.68
C SER A 73 -4.54 -21.57 1.79
N CYS A 74 -4.55 -22.88 2.06
CA CYS A 74 -3.74 -23.50 3.12
C CYS A 74 -2.86 -24.61 2.55
N ILE A 75 -1.82 -25.00 3.26
CA ILE A 75 -1.00 -26.17 2.90
C ILE A 75 -0.89 -27.14 4.07
N SER A 76 -0.86 -28.44 3.76
CA SER A 76 -0.65 -29.47 4.78
C SER A 76 0.77 -29.39 5.37
N ALA A 77 0.91 -29.61 6.67
CA ALA A 77 2.21 -29.74 7.33
C ALA A 77 3.08 -30.87 6.75
N SER A 78 2.46 -31.86 6.10
CA SER A 78 3.15 -32.96 5.41
C SER A 78 3.63 -32.62 3.99
N SER A 79 3.28 -31.45 3.45
CA SER A 79 3.66 -31.03 2.09
C SER A 79 5.07 -30.44 2.05
N GLY A 80 5.73 -30.54 0.89
CA GLY A 80 7.06 -29.98 0.70
C GLY A 80 7.07 -28.44 0.70
N ALA A 81 8.16 -27.85 1.19
CA ALA A 81 8.35 -26.39 1.24
C ALA A 81 8.30 -25.72 -0.16
N ILE A 82 8.68 -26.44 -1.21
CA ILE A 82 8.61 -25.95 -2.59
C ILE A 82 7.16 -25.81 -3.06
N ASP A 83 6.29 -26.75 -2.68
CA ASP A 83 4.87 -26.66 -3.03
C ASP A 83 4.22 -25.47 -2.32
N ALA A 84 4.65 -25.18 -1.10
CA ALA A 84 4.29 -23.95 -0.39
C ALA A 84 4.71 -22.68 -1.18
N LEU A 85 5.97 -22.61 -1.62
CA LEU A 85 6.49 -21.50 -2.41
C LEU A 85 5.74 -21.33 -3.74
N LYS A 86 5.55 -22.41 -4.50
CA LYS A 86 4.77 -22.42 -5.75
C LYS A 86 3.35 -21.92 -5.52
N LYS A 87 2.72 -22.36 -4.44
CA LYS A 87 1.36 -21.96 -4.05
C LYS A 87 1.28 -20.47 -3.69
N MET A 88 2.25 -19.94 -2.94
CA MET A 88 2.36 -18.51 -2.61
C MET A 88 2.54 -17.63 -3.86
N ILE A 89 3.37 -18.07 -4.80
CA ILE A 89 3.68 -17.30 -6.01
C ILE A 89 2.51 -17.31 -6.99
N SER A 90 1.98 -18.50 -7.30
CA SER A 90 0.84 -18.65 -8.21
C SER A 90 -0.41 -17.94 -7.66
N GLY A 91 -0.60 -17.96 -6.34
CA GLY A 91 -1.68 -17.27 -5.66
C GLY A 91 -1.43 -15.79 -5.38
N GLN A 92 -0.23 -15.27 -5.66
CA GLN A 92 0.18 -13.88 -5.41
C GLN A 92 -0.06 -13.41 -3.95
N PHE A 93 0.22 -14.28 -2.98
CA PHE A 93 0.12 -13.95 -1.56
C PHE A 93 1.42 -14.25 -0.82
N ARG A 94 1.73 -13.40 0.18
CA ARG A 94 2.94 -13.55 0.99
C ARG A 94 2.81 -14.60 2.09
N HIS A 95 1.59 -14.76 2.60
CA HIS A 95 1.32 -15.55 3.78
C HIS A 95 0.52 -16.79 3.41
N LEU A 96 0.99 -17.97 3.83
CA LEU A 96 0.34 -19.24 3.57
C LEU A 96 0.14 -20.00 4.90
N PRO A 97 -1.11 -20.10 5.41
CA PRO A 97 -1.42 -20.95 6.55
C PRO A 97 -0.96 -22.39 6.34
N VAL A 98 -0.38 -22.97 7.40
CA VAL A 98 0.01 -24.38 7.46
C VAL A 98 -0.92 -25.09 8.43
N THR A 99 -1.59 -26.12 7.94
CA THR A 99 -2.60 -26.87 8.68
C THR A 99 -2.24 -28.35 8.77
N ASP A 100 -2.60 -29.00 9.86
CA ASP A 100 -2.57 -30.45 10.01
C ASP A 100 -3.94 -30.91 10.52
N ASN A 101 -4.62 -31.76 9.76
CA ASN A 101 -6.00 -32.18 10.03
C ASN A 101 -6.93 -31.00 10.39
N ASP A 102 -6.94 -29.96 9.54
CA ASP A 102 -7.70 -28.70 9.69
C ASP A 102 -7.34 -27.83 10.91
N LYS A 103 -6.36 -28.23 11.72
CA LYS A 103 -5.82 -27.40 12.80
C LYS A 103 -4.65 -26.58 12.31
N VAL A 104 -4.59 -25.33 12.74
CA VAL A 104 -3.47 -24.44 12.40
C VAL A 104 -2.20 -24.86 13.14
N VAL A 105 -1.16 -25.18 12.40
CA VAL A 105 0.19 -25.49 12.92
C VAL A 105 1.08 -24.25 12.86
N GLY A 106 0.93 -23.43 11.83
CA GLY A 106 1.73 -22.23 11.66
C GLY A 106 1.41 -21.45 10.40
N ILE A 107 2.33 -20.59 10.00
CA ILE A 107 2.21 -19.74 8.80
C ILE A 107 3.57 -19.64 8.10
N PHE A 108 3.57 -19.79 6.78
CA PHE A 108 4.70 -19.43 5.94
C PHE A 108 4.63 -17.98 5.52
N ASP A 109 5.80 -17.35 5.43
CA ASP A 109 6.02 -16.04 4.83
C ASP A 109 7.01 -16.21 3.69
N ILE A 110 6.60 -15.86 2.46
CA ILE A 110 7.42 -16.03 1.26
C ILE A 110 8.79 -15.33 1.38
N ALA A 111 8.85 -14.15 1.99
CA ALA A 111 10.08 -13.38 2.12
C ALA A 111 11.07 -14.09 3.05
N LYS A 112 10.56 -14.57 4.19
CA LYS A 112 11.35 -15.37 5.15
C LYS A 112 11.80 -16.68 4.52
N CYS A 113 10.90 -17.39 3.85
CA CYS A 113 11.23 -18.63 3.16
C CYS A 113 12.36 -18.41 2.14
N LEU A 114 12.21 -17.44 1.23
CA LEU A 114 13.21 -17.18 0.20
C LEU A 114 14.56 -16.77 0.80
N TYR A 115 14.55 -15.91 1.83
CA TYR A 115 15.78 -15.50 2.50
C TYR A 115 16.48 -16.68 3.18
N GLU A 116 15.77 -17.53 3.93
CA GLU A 116 16.36 -18.72 4.55
C GLU A 116 16.98 -19.65 3.49
N ALA A 117 16.34 -19.76 2.33
CA ALA A 117 16.84 -20.53 1.20
C ALA A 117 18.15 -19.96 0.63
N ILE A 118 18.18 -18.64 0.41
CA ILE A 118 19.34 -17.92 -0.11
C ILE A 118 20.50 -17.95 0.89
N ALA A 119 20.24 -17.64 2.16
CA ALA A 119 21.27 -17.65 3.20
C ALA A 119 21.90 -19.04 3.35
N LYS A 120 21.10 -20.11 3.25
CA LYS A 120 21.62 -21.49 3.24
C LYS A 120 22.51 -21.76 2.03
N LEU A 121 22.10 -21.32 0.84
CA LEU A 121 22.93 -21.43 -0.36
C LEU A 121 24.24 -20.65 -0.21
N GLU A 122 24.20 -19.43 0.31
CA GLU A 122 25.39 -18.59 0.50
C GLU A 122 26.32 -19.20 1.55
N HIS A 123 25.79 -19.76 2.64
CA HIS A 123 26.60 -20.48 3.61
C HIS A 123 27.22 -21.75 3.03
N ALA A 124 26.47 -22.52 2.24
CA ALA A 124 26.99 -23.67 1.53
C ALA A 124 28.07 -23.26 0.52
N TYR A 125 27.83 -22.15 -0.18
CA TYR A 125 28.77 -21.54 -1.13
C TYR A 125 30.05 -21.09 -0.43
N GLN A 126 29.97 -20.32 0.67
CA GLN A 126 31.14 -19.83 1.39
C GLN A 126 31.96 -21.00 1.93
N LYS A 127 31.30 -21.99 2.54
CA LYS A 127 31.97 -23.20 3.06
C LYS A 127 32.61 -24.02 1.94
N SER A 128 32.00 -24.07 0.76
CA SER A 128 32.57 -24.70 -0.43
C SER A 128 33.72 -23.87 -1.03
N SER A 129 33.63 -22.54 -1.02
CA SER A 129 34.62 -21.61 -1.55
C SER A 129 35.86 -21.60 -0.67
N ASP A 130 35.72 -21.61 0.66
CA ASP A 130 36.85 -21.68 1.59
C ASP A 130 37.60 -23.01 1.44
N ARG A 131 36.84 -24.12 1.35
CA ARG A 131 37.40 -25.46 1.08
C ARG A 131 38.05 -25.54 -0.30
N LEU A 132 37.41 -24.96 -1.31
CA LEU A 132 37.89 -24.96 -2.68
C LEU A 132 39.10 -24.05 -2.85
N GLU A 133 39.17 -22.90 -2.19
CA GLU A 133 40.36 -22.04 -2.15
C GLU A 133 41.51 -22.75 -1.44
N GLU A 134 41.24 -23.47 -0.35
CA GLU A 134 42.25 -24.28 0.32
C GLU A 134 42.75 -25.43 -0.57
N THR A 135 41.85 -26.03 -1.35
CA THR A 135 42.15 -27.13 -2.29
C THR A 135 42.83 -26.60 -3.56
N ILE A 136 42.40 -25.46 -4.10
CA ILE A 136 43.01 -24.75 -5.24
C ILE A 136 44.38 -24.24 -4.83
N LYS A 137 44.58 -23.72 -3.62
CA LYS A 137 45.91 -23.34 -3.13
C LYS A 137 46.85 -24.55 -3.05
N LYS A 138 46.36 -25.70 -2.58
CA LYS A 138 47.09 -26.99 -2.56
C LYS A 138 47.33 -27.56 -3.97
N LEU A 139 46.41 -27.35 -4.92
CA LEU A 139 46.51 -27.83 -6.31
C LEU A 139 47.28 -26.88 -7.23
N GLN A 140 47.27 -25.58 -6.97
CA GLN A 140 48.04 -24.55 -7.69
C GLN A 140 49.53 -24.65 -7.37
N GLU A 141 49.88 -25.23 -6.23
CA GLU A 141 51.23 -25.71 -5.92
C GLU A 141 51.59 -27.00 -6.69
N SER A 142 50.62 -27.71 -7.28
CA SER A 142 50.81 -29.08 -7.80
C SER A 142 50.61 -29.27 -9.30
N LEU A 143 49.84 -28.43 -10.01
CA LEU A 143 49.73 -28.25 -11.48
C LEU A 143 48.28 -27.95 -11.92
N SER A 144 48.21 -27.12 -12.95
CA SER A 144 47.06 -26.67 -13.72
C SER A 144 46.17 -27.80 -14.27
N GLY A 145 44.90 -27.86 -13.83
CA GLY A 145 43.86 -28.71 -14.42
C GLY A 145 42.47 -28.15 -14.14
N SER A 146 41.76 -27.74 -15.21
CA SER A 146 40.47 -27.05 -15.20
C SER A 146 39.31 -28.02 -15.45
N THR A 147 38.36 -28.16 -14.53
CA THR A 147 37.04 -28.73 -14.90
C THR A 147 35.84 -28.32 -14.03
N ASP A 148 36.02 -27.87 -12.77
CA ASP A 148 34.86 -27.54 -11.91
C ASP A 148 34.48 -26.05 -11.80
N ALA A 149 35.29 -25.14 -12.34
CA ALA A 149 35.01 -23.69 -12.27
C ALA A 149 33.79 -23.24 -13.12
N ASN A 150 33.43 -23.99 -14.15
CA ASN A 150 32.40 -23.58 -15.13
C ASN A 150 30.96 -23.79 -14.65
N LEU A 151 30.70 -24.83 -13.86
CA LEU A 151 29.38 -25.05 -13.24
C LEU A 151 29.09 -23.96 -12.19
N PHE A 152 30.14 -23.59 -11.45
CA PHE A 152 30.12 -22.58 -10.41
C PHE A 152 29.88 -21.17 -10.95
N GLU A 153 30.63 -20.76 -11.98
CA GLU A 153 30.39 -19.47 -12.64
C GLU A 153 28.99 -19.45 -13.28
N SER A 154 28.51 -20.57 -13.81
CA SER A 154 27.13 -20.66 -14.34
C SER A 154 26.06 -20.47 -13.27
N LEU A 155 26.23 -21.02 -12.06
CA LEU A 155 25.31 -20.82 -10.93
C LEU A 155 25.37 -19.39 -10.39
N ARG A 156 26.58 -18.83 -10.24
CA ARG A 156 26.81 -17.45 -9.85
C ARG A 156 26.15 -16.48 -10.84
N GLN A 157 26.33 -16.73 -12.14
CA GLN A 157 25.73 -15.93 -13.19
C GLN A 157 24.20 -16.04 -13.24
N LYS A 158 23.61 -17.13 -12.78
CA LYS A 158 22.14 -17.35 -12.87
C LYS A 158 21.38 -16.90 -11.63
N LEU A 159 21.99 -16.93 -10.45
CA LEU A 159 21.37 -16.48 -9.20
C LEU A 159 21.72 -15.02 -8.86
N PHE A 160 22.91 -14.56 -9.23
CA PHE A 160 23.48 -13.29 -8.74
C PHE A 160 23.55 -12.18 -9.80
N LEU A 161 23.48 -12.49 -11.10
CA LEU A 161 23.48 -11.44 -12.13
C LEU A 161 22.13 -10.80 -12.47
N PRO A 162 20.96 -11.46 -12.34
CA PRO A 162 19.76 -10.83 -12.87
C PRO A 162 19.45 -9.56 -12.06
N THR A 163 19.33 -8.47 -12.79
CA THR A 163 19.13 -7.13 -12.25
C THR A 163 17.65 -6.78 -12.23
N LEU A 164 17.30 -5.74 -11.45
CA LEU A 164 15.92 -5.25 -11.38
C LEU A 164 15.37 -4.84 -12.75
N SER A 165 16.21 -4.50 -13.73
CA SER A 165 15.78 -4.27 -15.12
C SER A 165 15.03 -5.45 -15.75
N ALA A 166 15.21 -6.68 -15.27
CA ALA A 166 14.51 -7.86 -15.79
C ALA A 166 13.07 -7.99 -15.26
N ILE A 167 12.73 -7.31 -14.17
CA ILE A 167 11.42 -7.43 -13.48
C ILE A 167 10.64 -6.12 -13.56
N VAL A 168 11.35 -4.99 -13.53
CA VAL A 168 10.74 -3.66 -13.63
C VAL A 168 10.22 -3.48 -15.05
N MET A 169 8.90 -3.52 -15.19
CA MET A 169 8.22 -3.26 -16.45
C MET A 169 8.22 -1.74 -16.74
N GLU A 170 8.68 -1.36 -17.93
CA GLU A 170 8.55 0.03 -18.38
C GLU A 170 7.07 0.43 -18.49
N GLY A 171 6.72 1.62 -18.00
CA GLY A 171 5.37 2.18 -18.10
C GLY A 171 4.43 1.89 -16.93
N VAL A 172 4.88 1.24 -15.85
CA VAL A 172 4.09 1.13 -14.62
C VAL A 172 4.04 2.49 -13.91
N GLU A 173 2.85 3.07 -13.80
CA GLU A 173 2.66 4.32 -13.05
C GLU A 173 2.97 4.10 -11.57
N VAL A 174 3.87 4.93 -11.03
CA VAL A 174 4.19 4.88 -9.61
C VAL A 174 3.21 5.76 -8.84
N PRO A 175 2.52 5.22 -7.81
CA PRO A 175 1.68 6.01 -6.93
C PRO A 175 2.52 7.09 -6.22
N VAL A 176 2.20 8.37 -6.42
CA VAL A 176 2.88 9.50 -5.76
C VAL A 176 1.86 10.39 -5.07
N LEU A 177 2.16 10.78 -3.82
CA LEU A 177 1.38 11.73 -3.03
C LEU A 177 2.27 12.85 -2.47
N SER A 178 1.64 13.98 -2.10
CA SER A 178 2.31 15.09 -1.40
C SER A 178 2.42 14.80 0.11
N LEU A 179 3.40 15.41 0.77
CA LEU A 179 3.57 15.42 2.23
C LEU A 179 2.30 15.84 2.99
N CYS A 180 1.49 16.72 2.38
CA CYS A 180 0.25 17.23 3.00
C CYS A 180 -0.94 16.28 2.87
N SER A 181 -0.82 15.20 2.11
CA SER A 181 -1.90 14.23 1.94
C SER A 181 -2.11 13.43 3.23
N THR A 182 -3.28 12.82 3.39
CA THR A 182 -3.58 12.05 4.60
C THR A 182 -3.23 10.57 4.45
N ALA A 183 -3.09 9.87 5.57
CA ALA A 183 -2.96 8.41 5.59
C ALA A 183 -4.15 7.71 4.90
N MET A 184 -5.35 8.29 4.99
CA MET A 184 -6.54 7.83 4.28
C MET A 184 -6.39 7.97 2.75
N ASP A 185 -5.83 9.08 2.27
CA ASP A 185 -5.55 9.26 0.84
C ASP A 185 -4.49 8.26 0.35
N GLY A 186 -3.47 7.98 1.18
CA GLY A 186 -2.51 6.90 0.95
C GLY A 186 -3.19 5.55 0.76
N ALA A 187 -4.10 5.19 1.67
CA ALA A 187 -4.86 3.94 1.60
C ALA A 187 -5.77 3.87 0.36
N ARG A 188 -6.44 4.97 -0.01
CA ARG A 188 -7.25 5.06 -1.23
C ARG A 188 -6.40 4.92 -2.49
N MET A 189 -5.23 5.54 -2.52
CA MET A 189 -4.28 5.42 -3.63
C MET A 189 -3.80 3.96 -3.79
N MET A 190 -3.51 3.29 -2.68
CA MET A 190 -3.18 1.85 -2.65
C MET A 190 -4.33 0.99 -3.24
N LEU A 191 -5.58 1.29 -2.89
CA LEU A 191 -6.76 0.61 -3.44
C LEU A 191 -6.90 0.82 -4.95
N ILE A 192 -6.85 2.07 -5.40
CA ILE A 192 -7.07 2.45 -6.81
C ILE A 192 -6.01 1.82 -7.71
N LEU A 193 -4.73 1.93 -7.30
CA LEU A 193 -3.59 1.44 -8.08
C LEU A 193 -3.20 0.00 -7.75
N LYS A 194 -4.01 -0.70 -6.93
CA LYS A 194 -3.82 -2.10 -6.52
C LYS A 194 -2.42 -2.41 -5.98
N THR A 195 -1.81 -1.43 -5.35
CA THR A 195 -0.47 -1.49 -4.76
C THR A 195 -0.56 -1.48 -3.23
N SER A 196 0.56 -1.72 -2.57
CA SER A 196 0.68 -1.70 -1.10
C SER A 196 1.66 -0.64 -0.58
N ALA A 197 2.19 0.19 -1.48
CA ALA A 197 3.11 1.28 -1.19
C ALA A 197 2.86 2.49 -2.08
N VAL A 198 3.12 3.68 -1.56
CA VAL A 198 2.98 4.98 -2.22
C VAL A 198 4.23 5.81 -1.96
N MET A 199 4.79 6.42 -3.00
CA MET A 199 5.90 7.36 -2.88
C MET A 199 5.39 8.73 -2.43
N ILE A 200 6.20 9.42 -1.64
CA ILE A 200 5.87 10.76 -1.13
C ILE A 200 6.88 11.75 -1.65
N CYS A 201 6.38 12.86 -2.19
CA CYS A 201 7.19 13.93 -2.73
C CYS A 201 7.01 15.26 -1.97
N ASP A 202 8.06 16.09 -2.02
CA ASP A 202 8.00 17.49 -1.61
C ASP A 202 7.30 18.37 -2.67
N GLU A 203 7.16 19.66 -2.35
CA GLU A 203 6.61 20.67 -3.28
C GLU A 203 7.42 20.83 -4.57
N SER A 204 8.68 20.40 -4.56
CA SER A 204 9.56 20.39 -5.73
C SER A 204 9.49 19.08 -6.53
N TYR A 205 8.52 18.21 -6.23
CA TYR A 205 8.33 16.88 -6.84
C TYR A 205 9.50 15.91 -6.62
N ARG A 206 10.33 16.12 -5.60
CA ARG A 206 11.41 15.20 -5.25
C ARG A 206 10.89 14.19 -4.25
N THR A 207 11.23 12.91 -4.43
CA THR A 207 10.85 11.84 -3.52
C THR A 207 11.55 12.00 -2.17
N VAL A 208 10.77 12.16 -1.09
CA VAL A 208 11.25 12.33 0.28
C VAL A 208 11.04 11.05 1.11
N GLY A 209 9.98 10.30 0.81
CA GLY A 209 9.56 9.18 1.65
C GLY A 209 8.78 8.12 0.89
N ILE A 210 8.49 7.04 1.60
CA ILE A 210 7.54 6.00 1.19
C ILE A 210 6.53 5.78 2.31
N PHE A 211 5.29 5.47 1.94
CA PHE A 211 4.24 5.07 2.87
C PHE A 211 3.60 3.78 2.41
N THR A 212 3.55 2.79 3.28
CA THR A 212 3.08 1.44 2.97
C THR A 212 1.87 1.03 3.80
N SER A 213 1.16 -0.02 3.39
CA SER A 213 0.10 -0.65 4.19
C SER A 213 0.59 -1.05 5.60
N LYS A 214 1.86 -1.48 5.72
CA LYS A 214 2.54 -1.75 6.98
C LYS A 214 2.70 -0.50 7.85
N ASP A 215 3.07 0.64 7.27
CA ASP A 215 3.17 1.92 7.99
C ASP A 215 1.80 2.40 8.45
N LEU A 216 0.78 2.29 7.59
CA LEU A 216 -0.60 2.61 7.94
C LEU A 216 -1.09 1.79 9.13
N MET A 217 -0.86 0.47 9.10
CA MET A 217 -1.22 -0.41 10.21
C MET A 217 -0.47 -0.03 11.50
N ARG A 218 0.86 0.11 11.42
CA ARG A 218 1.73 0.27 12.61
C ARG A 218 1.70 1.67 13.22
N ARG A 219 1.66 2.72 12.40
CA ARG A 219 1.84 4.11 12.84
C ARG A 219 0.52 4.89 12.90
N VAL A 220 -0.56 4.35 12.34
CA VAL A 220 -1.88 5.00 12.36
C VAL A 220 -2.88 4.16 13.15
N VAL A 221 -3.20 2.97 12.65
CA VAL A 221 -4.29 2.14 13.22
C VAL A 221 -3.91 1.60 14.60
N ALA A 222 -2.70 1.07 14.78
CA ALA A 222 -2.26 0.53 16.07
C ALA A 222 -2.18 1.60 17.18
N LEU A 223 -1.93 2.86 16.80
CA LEU A 223 -1.89 4.01 17.69
C LEU A 223 -3.27 4.67 17.89
N SER A 224 -4.34 4.08 17.35
CA SER A 224 -5.71 4.61 17.40
C SER A 224 -5.82 6.05 16.88
N LEU A 225 -4.99 6.40 15.89
CA LEU A 225 -5.06 7.70 15.23
C LEU A 225 -6.10 7.67 14.10
N LYS A 226 -6.72 8.83 13.83
CA LYS A 226 -7.71 8.97 12.75
C LYS A 226 -7.02 9.09 11.39
N PRO A 227 -7.20 8.14 10.44
CA PRO A 227 -6.48 8.17 9.17
C PRO A 227 -6.76 9.40 8.29
N SER A 228 -7.93 10.03 8.46
CA SER A 228 -8.32 11.25 7.75
C SER A 228 -7.65 12.53 8.27
N GLN A 229 -7.00 12.47 9.43
CA GLN A 229 -6.34 13.61 10.07
C GLN A 229 -4.83 13.42 10.18
N CYS A 230 -4.33 12.19 10.03
CA CYS A 230 -2.90 11.90 10.02
C CYS A 230 -2.28 12.31 8.68
N MET A 231 -1.37 13.27 8.72
CA MET A 231 -0.60 13.68 7.54
C MET A 231 0.47 12.64 7.24
N LEU A 232 0.73 12.43 5.95
CA LEU A 232 1.77 11.50 5.50
C LEU A 232 3.16 11.92 5.96
N SER A 233 3.43 13.22 6.12
CA SER A 233 4.69 13.74 6.67
C SER A 233 5.08 13.09 8.01
N ASP A 234 4.09 12.76 8.84
CA ASP A 234 4.31 12.33 10.22
C ASP A 234 4.42 10.80 10.35
N VAL A 235 3.87 10.08 9.37
CA VAL A 235 3.72 8.62 9.42
C VAL A 235 4.49 7.89 8.32
N MET A 236 5.05 8.61 7.35
CA MET A 236 5.89 8.01 6.30
C MET A 236 7.23 7.51 6.81
N THR A 237 7.85 6.60 6.07
CA THR A 237 9.26 6.29 6.22
C THR A 237 10.08 7.28 5.39
N PRO A 238 10.80 8.23 6.02
CA PRO A 238 11.63 9.18 5.29
C PRO A 238 12.87 8.49 4.73
N ASN A 239 13.39 8.98 3.61
CA ASN A 239 14.62 8.50 2.97
C ASN A 239 14.67 6.97 2.83
N PRO A 240 13.68 6.35 2.15
CA PRO A 240 13.63 4.90 2.00
C PRO A 240 14.87 4.39 1.29
N GLN A 241 15.23 3.13 1.57
CA GLN A 241 16.29 2.47 0.82
C GLN A 241 15.85 2.30 -0.64
N THR A 242 16.67 2.81 -1.55
CA THR A 242 16.40 2.81 -2.98
C THR A 242 17.31 1.83 -3.71
N ALA A 243 16.90 1.43 -4.91
CA ALA A 243 17.72 0.62 -5.81
C ALA A 243 17.81 1.28 -7.18
N THR A 244 18.74 0.79 -8.00
CA THR A 244 18.86 1.16 -9.41
C THR A 244 18.47 -0.01 -10.29
N LEU A 245 18.23 0.23 -11.57
CA LEU A 245 18.00 -0.85 -12.55
C LEU A 245 19.16 -1.85 -12.66
N ARG A 246 20.35 -1.48 -12.18
CA ARG A 246 21.56 -2.33 -12.13
C ARG A 246 21.71 -3.12 -10.85
N THR A 247 20.94 -2.78 -9.80
CA THR A 247 20.94 -3.52 -8.55
C THR A 247 20.45 -4.94 -8.82
N THR A 248 21.14 -5.92 -8.26
CA THR A 248 20.80 -7.33 -8.47
C THR A 248 19.55 -7.69 -7.68
N ILE A 249 18.79 -8.67 -8.17
CA ILE A 249 17.63 -9.21 -7.45
C ILE A 249 18.04 -9.68 -6.06
N LEU A 250 19.16 -10.39 -5.96
CA LEU A 250 19.66 -10.91 -4.70
C LEU A 250 20.02 -9.81 -3.71
N GLU A 251 20.77 -8.79 -4.15
CA GLU A 251 21.10 -7.63 -3.32
C GLU A 251 19.83 -6.92 -2.83
N THR A 252 18.81 -6.84 -3.69
CA THR A 252 17.50 -6.29 -3.32
C THR A 252 16.80 -7.13 -2.25
N LEU A 253 16.84 -8.46 -2.33
CA LEU A 253 16.29 -9.36 -1.32
C LEU A 253 17.03 -9.24 0.03
N HIS A 254 18.36 -9.15 0.00
CA HIS A 254 19.17 -8.92 1.20
C HIS A 254 18.83 -7.59 1.87
N SER A 255 18.76 -6.54 1.07
CA SER A 255 18.35 -5.20 1.48
C SER A 255 16.96 -5.22 2.13
N MET A 256 15.96 -5.85 1.49
CA MET A 256 14.60 -6.02 2.02
C MET A 256 14.56 -6.76 3.36
N HIS A 257 15.28 -7.88 3.47
CA HIS A 257 15.33 -8.67 4.70
C HIS A 257 16.00 -7.90 5.83
N ASN A 258 17.21 -7.38 5.60
CA ASN A 258 18.01 -6.72 6.64
C ASN A 258 17.36 -5.41 7.10
N GLY A 259 16.73 -4.68 6.18
CA GLY A 259 16.00 -3.45 6.47
C GLY A 259 14.55 -3.65 6.93
N ASN A 260 14.04 -4.88 6.98
CA ASN A 260 12.66 -5.21 7.36
C ASN A 260 11.57 -4.47 6.55
N PHE A 261 11.84 -4.18 5.28
CA PHE A 261 10.90 -3.58 4.34
C PHE A 261 10.67 -4.50 3.15
N LEU A 262 9.51 -4.36 2.51
CA LEU A 262 9.07 -5.27 1.45
C LEU A 262 8.91 -4.55 0.10
N HIS A 263 9.20 -3.24 0.07
CA HIS A 263 9.06 -2.37 -1.08
C HIS A 263 10.34 -1.58 -1.26
N VAL A 264 10.85 -1.55 -2.49
CA VAL A 264 12.06 -0.81 -2.85
C VAL A 264 11.74 0.12 -4.03
N PRO A 265 11.85 1.44 -3.84
CA PRO A 265 11.79 2.39 -4.94
C PRO A 265 13.00 2.23 -5.86
N VAL A 266 12.75 2.14 -7.17
CA VAL A 266 13.79 1.96 -8.19
C VAL A 266 13.93 3.23 -9.01
N PHE A 267 15.17 3.70 -9.13
CA PHE A 267 15.52 4.90 -9.89
C PHE A 267 16.40 4.57 -11.11
N ASP A 268 16.27 5.40 -12.14
CA ASP A 268 17.18 5.38 -13.29
C ASP A 268 18.52 6.07 -12.94
N ASN A 269 19.46 6.06 -13.89
CA ASN A 269 20.76 6.72 -13.73
C ASN A 269 20.64 8.26 -13.59
N ASN A 270 19.53 8.84 -14.02
CA ASN A 270 19.23 10.27 -13.97
C ASN A 270 18.47 10.65 -12.68
N LYS A 271 18.31 9.71 -11.73
CA LYS A 271 17.54 9.87 -10.48
C LYS A 271 16.05 10.12 -10.70
N ASN A 272 15.48 9.71 -11.82
CA ASN A 272 14.05 9.65 -12.01
C ASN A 272 13.51 8.34 -11.43
N LEU A 273 12.36 8.44 -10.76
CA LEU A 273 11.65 7.30 -10.22
C LEU A 273 11.06 6.46 -11.37
N VAL A 274 11.51 5.22 -11.50
CA VAL A 274 11.07 4.28 -12.54
C VAL A 274 9.93 3.40 -12.04
N GLY A 275 10.01 2.97 -10.78
CA GLY A 275 9.09 1.96 -10.25
C GLY A 275 9.17 1.82 -8.72
N ILE A 276 8.20 1.12 -8.15
CA ILE A 276 8.33 0.49 -6.83
C ILE A 276 8.27 -1.02 -7.06
N VAL A 277 9.25 -1.75 -6.54
CA VAL A 277 9.29 -3.20 -6.62
C VAL A 277 8.96 -3.79 -5.26
N ASP A 278 8.05 -4.77 -5.23
CA ASP A 278 7.73 -5.52 -4.01
C ASP A 278 8.43 -6.89 -3.94
N VAL A 279 8.50 -7.45 -2.73
CA VAL A 279 9.16 -8.76 -2.51
C VAL A 279 8.54 -9.90 -3.32
N LEU A 280 7.23 -9.85 -3.64
CA LEU A 280 6.56 -10.88 -4.44
C LEU A 280 7.03 -10.81 -5.89
N GLN A 281 7.16 -9.60 -6.45
CA GLN A 281 7.70 -9.37 -7.79
C GLN A 281 9.16 -9.81 -7.88
N VAL A 282 9.99 -9.45 -6.88
CA VAL A 282 11.38 -9.90 -6.82
C VAL A 282 11.45 -11.44 -6.77
N THR A 283 10.67 -12.06 -5.88
CA THR A 283 10.62 -13.52 -5.74
C THR A 283 10.13 -14.22 -7.00
N HIS A 284 9.10 -13.68 -7.65
CA HIS A 284 8.59 -14.20 -8.91
C HIS A 284 9.66 -14.12 -10.01
N GLY A 285 10.40 -13.03 -10.09
CA GLY A 285 11.50 -12.88 -11.05
C GLY A 285 12.59 -13.95 -10.88
N VAL A 286 12.99 -14.24 -9.64
CA VAL A 286 13.93 -15.34 -9.34
C VAL A 286 13.41 -16.67 -9.90
N ILE A 287 12.15 -16.99 -9.61
CA ILE A 287 11.59 -18.30 -9.93
C ILE A 287 11.24 -18.43 -11.41
N GLN A 288 10.82 -17.35 -12.08
CA GLN A 288 10.58 -17.36 -13.51
C GLN A 288 11.88 -17.54 -14.29
N GLN A 289 12.96 -16.89 -13.85
CA GLN A 289 14.28 -17.09 -14.46
C GLN A 289 14.78 -18.52 -14.24
N MET A 290 14.53 -19.11 -13.07
CA MET A 290 14.80 -20.53 -12.79
C MET A 290 13.85 -21.52 -13.51
N GLY A 291 12.65 -21.08 -13.91
CA GLY A 291 11.65 -21.91 -14.61
C GLY A 291 11.83 -21.95 -16.13
N SER A 292 12.36 -20.89 -16.73
CA SER A 292 12.66 -20.83 -18.18
C SER A 292 13.75 -21.82 -18.64
N PHE A 293 14.41 -22.52 -17.72
CA PHE A 293 15.37 -23.59 -18.02
C PHE A 293 14.70 -24.89 -18.54
N GLN A 294 13.37 -24.95 -18.65
CA GLN A 294 12.63 -26.20 -18.91
C GLN A 294 12.38 -26.53 -20.41
N LYS A 295 13.25 -26.11 -21.34
CA LYS A 295 13.12 -26.51 -22.75
C LYS A 295 14.48 -26.70 -23.46
N VAL A 296 15.16 -27.80 -23.14
CA VAL A 296 16.08 -28.43 -24.09
C VAL A 296 15.74 -29.92 -24.14
N LYS A 297 15.43 -30.40 -25.35
CA LYS A 297 15.15 -31.80 -25.68
C LYS A 297 16.47 -32.58 -25.69
N GLY A 298 16.50 -33.73 -25.03
CA GLY A 298 17.52 -34.76 -25.21
C GLY A 298 18.46 -34.91 -24.02
N ASP A 299 18.36 -36.07 -23.38
CA ASP A 299 19.17 -36.63 -22.29
C ASP A 299 19.17 -35.90 -20.94
N CYS A 300 19.25 -36.72 -19.88
CA CYS A 300 18.93 -36.42 -18.49
C CYS A 300 19.66 -35.17 -17.96
N VAL A 301 19.03 -34.02 -18.06
CA VAL A 301 19.42 -32.79 -17.36
C VAL A 301 18.29 -32.44 -16.41
N GLN A 302 18.52 -32.70 -15.12
CA GLN A 302 17.55 -32.33 -14.08
C GLN A 302 17.45 -30.80 -13.99
N PRO A 303 16.24 -30.25 -13.76
CA PRO A 303 16.06 -28.83 -13.48
C PRO A 303 17.05 -28.35 -12.41
N LEU A 304 17.67 -27.18 -12.61
CA LEU A 304 18.53 -26.53 -11.61
C LEU A 304 17.82 -26.39 -10.24
N TRP A 305 16.49 -26.31 -10.30
CA TRP A 305 15.60 -26.27 -9.14
C TRP A 305 15.52 -27.59 -8.37
N ASP A 306 15.75 -28.72 -9.03
CA ASP A 306 15.86 -30.03 -8.39
C ASP A 306 17.24 -30.25 -7.74
N GLN A 307 18.28 -29.54 -8.21
CA GLN A 307 19.59 -29.51 -7.54
C GLN A 307 19.61 -28.57 -6.33
N PHE A 308 18.87 -27.46 -6.40
CA PHE A 308 18.54 -26.66 -5.22
C PHE A 308 17.63 -27.41 -4.23
N ARG A 309 16.63 -28.15 -4.75
CA ARG A 309 15.78 -29.06 -3.98
C ARG A 309 16.62 -30.09 -3.23
N SER A 310 17.57 -30.73 -3.90
CA SER A 310 18.45 -31.72 -3.25
C SER A 310 19.38 -31.08 -2.23
N THR A 311 19.80 -29.81 -2.38
CA THR A 311 20.55 -29.12 -1.32
C THR A 311 19.68 -28.73 -0.13
N LEU A 312 18.41 -28.38 -0.35
CA LEU A 312 17.45 -28.16 0.73
C LEU A 312 17.05 -29.46 1.44
N ASP A 313 16.91 -30.56 0.71
CA ASP A 313 16.48 -31.87 1.22
C ASP A 313 17.65 -32.66 1.85
N CYS A 314 18.88 -32.61 1.30
CA CYS A 314 20.07 -33.24 1.90
C CYS A 314 20.52 -32.62 3.23
N SER A 315 19.93 -31.50 3.63
CA SER A 315 20.22 -30.85 4.91
C SER A 315 19.41 -31.44 6.06
N ASN A 316 18.46 -32.35 5.81
CA ASN A 316 17.67 -32.99 6.85
C ASN A 316 18.35 -34.22 7.49
N ASP A 317 19.44 -34.73 6.91
CA ASP A 317 20.18 -35.90 7.45
C ASP A 317 21.42 -35.52 8.28
N PHE A 318 21.65 -34.23 8.57
CA PHE A 318 22.87 -33.74 9.25
C PHE A 318 22.62 -32.96 10.54
N ILE A 319 21.52 -33.21 11.24
CA ILE A 319 21.36 -32.77 12.64
C ILE A 319 20.86 -33.94 13.50
N GLU A 320 21.65 -35.00 13.55
CA GLU A 320 21.74 -35.86 14.73
C GLU A 320 23.21 -35.89 15.13
N HIS A 321 23.62 -34.95 15.98
CA HIS A 321 24.48 -35.19 17.14
C HIS A 321 24.89 -33.85 17.78
N GLU A 322 24.66 -33.80 19.10
CA GLU A 322 25.25 -32.90 20.10
C GLU A 322 24.69 -31.47 20.20
N ASN A 323 23.71 -31.31 21.07
CA ASN A 323 23.96 -30.73 22.40
C ASN A 323 22.80 -31.08 23.33
N GLU A 324 23.09 -31.89 24.35
CA GLU A 324 22.26 -32.02 25.55
C GLU A 324 22.16 -30.65 26.21
N VAL A 325 20.95 -30.16 26.40
CA VAL A 325 20.64 -29.14 27.41
C VAL A 325 19.46 -29.67 28.21
N GLU A 326 19.68 -29.73 29.51
CA GLU A 326 18.80 -30.25 30.54
C GLU A 326 17.37 -29.71 30.44
N VAL A 327 16.43 -30.65 30.58
CA VAL A 327 15.01 -30.40 30.73
C VAL A 327 14.75 -30.17 32.22
N ASP A 328 14.55 -28.92 32.62
CA ASP A 328 13.88 -28.64 33.89
C ASP A 328 12.37 -28.57 33.65
N GLU A 329 11.76 -29.70 33.98
CA GLU A 329 10.34 -29.91 34.23
C GLU A 329 9.94 -29.10 35.46
N LEU A 330 8.93 -28.22 35.38
CA LEU A 330 8.16 -27.89 36.58
C LEU A 330 6.70 -27.58 36.26
N SER A 331 5.89 -28.24 37.04
CA SER A 331 4.51 -28.64 36.85
C SER A 331 3.52 -27.66 37.48
N ILE A 332 2.29 -27.81 37.02
CA ILE A 332 1.04 -27.29 37.58
C ILE A 332 0.98 -27.53 39.10
N GLY A 333 0.57 -26.51 39.86
CA GLY A 333 0.23 -26.62 41.27
C GLY A 333 -0.72 -25.51 41.73
N VAL A 334 -1.97 -25.89 42.01
CA VAL A 334 -3.02 -25.11 42.68
C VAL A 334 -2.77 -25.14 44.19
N ALA A 335 -2.92 -24.02 44.89
CA ALA A 335 -3.31 -23.99 46.31
C ALA A 335 -3.79 -22.60 46.77
N ASP A 336 -5.00 -22.57 47.32
CA ASP A 336 -5.59 -21.54 48.18
C ASP A 336 -4.75 -21.25 49.45
N CYS A 337 -4.85 -20.03 49.98
CA CYS A 337 -5.30 -19.81 51.36
C CYS A 337 -5.58 -18.34 51.70
N ASP A 338 -6.64 -18.18 52.50
CA ASP A 338 -7.33 -17.00 53.01
C ASP A 338 -6.64 -16.22 54.16
N ALA A 339 -7.16 -14.99 54.34
CA ALA A 339 -7.36 -14.22 55.60
C ALA A 339 -6.09 -13.67 56.31
N ASP A 340 -6.07 -12.49 56.93
CA ASP A 340 -7.15 -11.82 57.64
C ASP A 340 -6.87 -10.31 57.90
N THR A 341 -7.95 -9.52 57.83
CA THR A 341 -8.33 -8.24 58.47
C THR A 341 -7.32 -7.25 59.12
N ARG A 342 -7.50 -5.94 58.83
CA ARG A 342 -8.17 -4.94 59.74
C ARG A 342 -8.02 -3.46 59.28
N ASN A 343 -9.17 -2.87 58.93
CA ASN A 343 -9.72 -1.54 59.27
C ASN A 343 -8.80 -0.31 59.51
N LYS A 344 -9.07 0.80 58.77
CA LYS A 344 -9.83 1.99 59.24
C LYS A 344 -9.80 3.13 58.20
N SER A 345 -10.99 3.61 57.81
CA SER A 345 -11.28 4.98 57.31
C SER A 345 -11.94 5.78 58.47
N PRO A 346 -12.44 7.02 58.31
CA PRO A 346 -12.22 8.13 57.34
C PRO A 346 -11.96 9.49 58.08
N LEU A 347 -12.04 10.63 57.35
CA LEU A 347 -12.23 12.06 57.74
C LEU A 347 -11.12 12.96 57.18
N ALA A 348 -11.34 13.73 56.11
CA ALA A 348 -12.11 14.97 55.97
C ALA A 348 -11.26 16.25 56.10
N GLY A 349 -11.31 17.08 55.05
CA GLY A 349 -11.26 18.54 55.16
C GLY A 349 -9.91 19.23 54.95
N ARG A 350 -9.72 19.84 53.77
CA ARG A 350 -9.56 21.30 53.67
C ARG A 350 -9.79 21.82 52.26
N GLN A 351 -10.78 22.70 52.15
CA GLN A 351 -11.06 23.59 51.02
C GLN A 351 -10.07 24.77 51.02
N SER A 352 -9.82 25.33 49.84
CA SER A 352 -9.74 26.79 49.69
C SER A 352 -10.35 27.22 48.36
N ARG A 353 -11.46 27.95 48.51
CA ARG A 353 -12.28 28.69 47.55
C ARG A 353 -11.75 30.13 47.49
N ILE A 354 -11.67 30.74 46.30
CA ILE A 354 -11.88 32.19 46.13
C ILE A 354 -12.77 32.40 44.89
N GLU A 355 -13.84 33.17 45.14
CA GLU A 355 -14.92 33.63 44.27
C GLU A 355 -14.50 34.80 43.36
N LEU A 356 -14.90 34.83 42.09
CA LEU A 356 -16.13 35.45 41.52
C LEU A 356 -16.13 36.99 41.56
N GLN A 357 -16.02 37.62 40.38
CA GLN A 357 -16.70 38.88 40.08
C GLN A 357 -17.25 38.85 38.65
N ALA A 358 -18.57 38.95 38.57
CA ALA A 358 -19.33 39.24 37.37
C ALA A 358 -19.51 40.75 37.23
N SER A 359 -19.53 41.25 36.01
CA SER A 359 -20.13 42.56 35.70
C SER A 359 -20.94 42.46 34.41
N THR A 360 -22.25 42.58 34.59
CA THR A 360 -23.32 42.77 33.62
C THR A 360 -23.24 44.15 32.96
N ARG A 361 -23.54 44.24 31.66
CA ARG A 361 -24.31 45.35 31.05
C ARG A 361 -24.82 45.00 29.65
N GLU A 362 -26.13 44.74 29.60
CA GLU A 362 -27.14 45.05 28.57
C GLU A 362 -26.99 46.46 27.93
N ILE A 363 -27.51 46.90 26.76
CA ILE A 363 -28.63 46.59 25.83
C ILE A 363 -28.34 47.32 24.48
N ALA A 364 -28.86 46.80 23.35
CA ALA A 364 -29.55 47.53 22.25
C ALA A 364 -29.50 46.70 20.93
N THR A 365 -30.47 45.84 20.62
CA THR A 365 -31.76 46.06 19.90
C THR A 365 -31.67 46.44 18.42
N SER A 366 -32.57 45.79 17.65
CA SER A 366 -32.97 45.97 16.24
C SER A 366 -32.18 45.12 15.23
N ASN A 367 -32.76 44.35 14.30
CA ASN A 367 -34.16 44.17 13.90
C ASN A 367 -34.37 42.80 13.23
N VAL A 368 -35.60 42.33 13.37
CA VAL A 368 -36.26 41.18 12.73
C VAL A 368 -36.44 41.40 11.22
N ALA A 369 -36.25 40.36 10.41
CA ALA A 369 -37.16 40.04 9.30
C ALA A 369 -36.92 38.61 8.79
N ASN A 370 -38.03 37.92 8.58
CA ASN A 370 -38.22 36.53 8.22
C ASN A 370 -38.52 36.40 6.71
N PHE A 371 -38.50 35.15 6.24
CA PHE A 371 -39.28 34.56 5.14
C PHE A 371 -38.82 34.69 3.67
N ASN A 372 -38.54 33.49 3.13
CA ASN A 372 -39.09 32.85 1.93
C ASN A 372 -38.79 33.37 0.51
N GLU A 373 -38.52 32.34 -0.30
CA GLU A 373 -38.97 32.14 -1.69
C GLU A 373 -38.32 32.97 -2.81
N ASN A 374 -37.72 32.24 -3.74
CA ASN A 374 -37.49 32.71 -5.10
C ASN A 374 -38.83 33.08 -5.75
N PRO A 375 -38.83 34.13 -6.57
CA PRO A 375 -39.15 33.89 -7.98
C PRO A 375 -38.17 34.60 -8.93
N LEU A 376 -38.20 34.10 -10.16
CA LEU A 376 -37.47 34.55 -11.34
C LEU A 376 -37.67 36.04 -11.64
N THR A 377 -36.58 36.80 -11.84
CA THR A 377 -36.60 38.00 -12.69
C THR A 377 -35.24 38.25 -13.36
N GLU A 378 -35.32 38.80 -14.56
CA GLU A 378 -34.29 38.98 -15.57
C GLU A 378 -33.27 40.09 -15.24
N LEU A 379 -32.07 39.89 -15.79
CA LEU A 379 -31.01 40.86 -16.12
C LEU A 379 -30.99 42.23 -15.40
N GLU A 380 -30.08 42.35 -14.45
CA GLU A 380 -29.20 43.52 -14.37
C GLU A 380 -27.76 43.04 -14.55
N THR A 381 -27.27 43.09 -15.79
CA THR A 381 -25.87 42.81 -16.10
C THR A 381 -25.03 43.97 -15.61
N THR A 382 -24.46 43.85 -14.40
CA THR A 382 -23.23 44.60 -14.10
C THR A 382 -22.19 44.20 -15.17
N PRO A 383 -21.66 45.13 -15.97
CA PRO A 383 -20.73 44.80 -17.06
C PRO A 383 -19.46 44.10 -16.57
N ASP A 384 -19.18 44.21 -15.27
CA ASP A 384 -17.99 43.69 -14.60
C ASP A 384 -18.16 42.32 -13.98
N ALA A 385 -19.30 41.64 -14.16
CA ALA A 385 -19.53 40.28 -13.67
C ALA A 385 -19.88 39.30 -14.79
N PHE A 386 -19.50 38.03 -14.60
CA PHE A 386 -19.78 36.96 -15.54
C PHE A 386 -20.03 35.63 -14.81
N VAL A 387 -20.73 34.71 -15.47
CA VAL A 387 -21.10 33.41 -14.89
C VAL A 387 -20.04 32.38 -15.23
N PHE A 388 -19.59 31.64 -14.21
CA PHE A 388 -18.61 30.57 -14.33
C PHE A 388 -19.21 29.24 -13.88
N LYS A 389 -18.78 28.16 -14.54
CA LYS A 389 -19.09 26.78 -14.14
C LYS A 389 -17.80 26.02 -13.92
N LEU A 390 -17.68 25.32 -12.79
CA LEU A 390 -16.57 24.40 -12.53
C LEU A 390 -17.12 23.08 -12.00
N ALA A 391 -16.39 21.98 -12.20
CA ALA A 391 -16.69 20.70 -11.57
C ALA A 391 -15.70 20.47 -10.43
N ASP A 392 -16.17 20.01 -9.28
CA ASP A 392 -15.31 19.58 -8.18
C ASP A 392 -14.77 18.14 -8.39
N SER A 393 -13.85 17.72 -7.52
CA SER A 393 -13.27 16.37 -7.53
C SER A 393 -14.26 15.25 -7.17
N TYR A 394 -15.44 15.61 -6.66
CA TYR A 394 -16.53 14.68 -6.32
C TYR A 394 -17.58 14.57 -7.45
N GLY A 395 -17.38 15.30 -8.56
CA GLY A 395 -18.26 15.29 -9.73
C GLY A 395 -19.44 16.27 -9.64
N ASN A 396 -19.53 17.12 -8.62
CA ASN A 396 -20.57 18.15 -8.52
C ASN A 396 -20.20 19.36 -9.38
N ASN A 397 -21.19 19.89 -10.09
CA ASN A 397 -21.02 21.10 -10.88
C ASN A 397 -21.41 22.33 -10.06
N HIS A 398 -20.46 23.24 -9.87
CA HIS A 398 -20.66 24.53 -9.22
C HIS A 398 -20.87 25.61 -10.27
N ARG A 399 -22.00 26.33 -10.18
CA ARG A 399 -22.29 27.52 -10.98
C ARG A 399 -22.31 28.74 -10.07
N PHE A 400 -21.52 29.75 -10.40
CA PHE A 400 -21.41 30.97 -9.61
C PHE A 400 -21.13 32.18 -10.52
N THR A 401 -21.38 33.37 -9.99
CA THR A 401 -21.11 34.65 -10.66
C THR A 401 -19.92 35.29 -9.97
N SER A 402 -18.93 35.75 -10.75
CA SER A 402 -17.71 36.37 -10.25
C SER A 402 -17.32 37.56 -11.14
N SER A 403 -16.34 38.36 -10.71
CA SER A 403 -15.79 39.46 -11.51
C SER A 403 -15.25 38.96 -12.85
N ALA A 404 -15.56 39.72 -13.91
CA ALA A 404 -15.07 39.55 -15.28
C ALA A 404 -13.72 40.26 -15.53
N VAL A 405 -13.24 41.05 -14.57
CA VAL A 405 -12.10 41.97 -14.74
C VAL A 405 -10.94 41.63 -13.79
N SER A 406 -11.24 41.12 -12.59
CA SER A 406 -10.23 40.82 -11.57
C SER A 406 -10.00 39.33 -11.40
N MET A 407 -8.80 38.86 -11.77
CA MET A 407 -8.37 37.48 -11.58
C MET A 407 -8.22 37.13 -10.09
N ASN A 408 -7.85 38.08 -9.24
CA ASN A 408 -7.74 37.85 -7.80
C ASN A 408 -9.10 37.54 -7.18
N GLN A 409 -10.15 38.26 -7.59
CA GLN A 409 -11.51 38.00 -7.11
C GLN A 409 -12.00 36.63 -7.59
N LEU A 410 -11.80 36.31 -8.86
CA LEU A 410 -12.16 35.01 -9.42
C LEU A 410 -11.46 33.85 -8.69
N ARG A 411 -10.19 34.04 -8.31
CA ARG A 411 -9.44 33.03 -7.55
C ARG A 411 -10.03 32.80 -6.17
N VAL A 412 -10.34 33.86 -5.43
CA VAL A 412 -10.95 33.77 -4.10
C VAL A 412 -12.31 33.08 -4.17
N ASP A 413 -13.14 33.43 -5.15
CA ASP A 413 -14.47 32.84 -5.32
C ASP A 413 -14.38 31.34 -5.66
N VAL A 414 -13.41 30.95 -6.50
CA VAL A 414 -13.10 29.55 -6.81
C VAL A 414 -12.61 28.77 -5.58
N GLN A 415 -11.67 29.34 -4.81
CA GLN A 415 -11.13 28.73 -3.59
C GLN A 415 -12.21 28.54 -2.53
N ASN A 416 -13.06 29.55 -2.31
CA ASN A 416 -14.20 29.48 -1.39
C ASN A 416 -15.21 28.41 -1.82
N ARG A 417 -15.43 28.22 -3.13
CA ARG A 417 -16.40 27.23 -3.63
C ARG A 417 -15.92 25.80 -3.54
N LEU A 418 -14.60 25.59 -3.64
CA LEU A 418 -13.97 24.28 -3.54
C LEU A 418 -13.47 23.96 -2.13
N GLY A 419 -13.46 24.93 -1.22
CA GLY A 419 -12.96 24.76 0.14
C GLY A 419 -11.45 24.53 0.20
N ASP A 420 -10.71 24.95 -0.82
CA ASP A 420 -9.28 24.67 -0.99
C ASP A 420 -8.51 25.95 -1.37
N ASN A 421 -7.63 26.38 -0.48
CA ASN A 421 -6.82 27.58 -0.62
C ASN A 421 -5.54 27.35 -1.47
N THR A 422 -5.23 26.11 -1.83
CA THR A 422 -4.03 25.74 -2.62
C THR A 422 -4.22 25.91 -4.13
N ILE A 423 -5.43 26.28 -4.56
CA ILE A 423 -5.76 26.45 -5.97
C ILE A 423 -5.10 27.72 -6.50
N HIS A 424 -4.07 27.51 -7.32
CA HIS A 424 -3.32 28.60 -7.93
C HIS A 424 -3.39 28.68 -9.45
N ARG A 425 -3.88 27.63 -10.12
CA ARG A 425 -3.97 27.61 -11.58
C ARG A 425 -5.40 27.32 -12.00
N ILE A 426 -5.97 28.21 -12.80
CA ILE A 426 -7.34 28.12 -13.31
C ILE A 426 -7.22 28.17 -14.83
N PHE A 427 -7.81 27.19 -15.50
CA PHE A 427 -7.89 27.11 -16.95
C PHE A 427 -9.35 27.31 -17.37
N TYR A 428 -9.59 27.68 -18.61
CA TYR A 428 -10.91 27.59 -19.22
C TYR A 428 -10.83 26.78 -20.52
N VAL A 429 -11.96 26.25 -20.96
CA VAL A 429 -12.08 25.57 -22.25
C VAL A 429 -12.56 26.60 -23.26
N ASP A 430 -11.79 26.84 -24.32
CA ASP A 430 -12.22 27.68 -25.44
C ASP A 430 -13.16 26.92 -26.39
N ASP A 431 -13.51 27.56 -27.51
CA ASP A 431 -14.42 27.03 -28.54
C ASP A 431 -13.78 25.94 -29.41
N GLU A 432 -12.45 25.91 -29.51
CA GLU A 432 -11.69 24.85 -30.18
C GLU A 432 -11.52 23.61 -29.27
N GLY A 433 -11.88 23.74 -27.99
CA GLY A 433 -11.79 22.68 -26.99
C GLY A 433 -10.46 22.65 -26.24
N ASP A 434 -9.63 23.67 -26.42
CA ASP A 434 -8.32 23.79 -25.81
C ASP A 434 -8.38 24.37 -24.40
N HIS A 435 -7.43 23.94 -23.57
CA HIS A 435 -7.30 24.37 -22.19
C HIS A 435 -6.37 25.57 -22.08
N VAL A 436 -6.96 26.76 -21.96
CA VAL A 436 -6.21 28.02 -21.88
C VAL A 436 -6.07 28.46 -20.43
N LEU A 437 -4.83 28.73 -19.99
CA LEU A 437 -4.52 29.18 -18.64
C LEU A 437 -4.95 30.63 -18.43
N LEU A 438 -5.70 30.90 -17.36
CA LEU A 438 -6.00 32.25 -16.87
C LEU A 438 -4.92 32.66 -15.86
N SER A 439 -3.93 33.43 -16.33
CA SER A 439 -2.79 33.84 -15.51
C SER A 439 -2.85 35.32 -15.09
N LYS A 440 -3.39 36.18 -15.96
CA LYS A 440 -3.48 37.64 -15.77
C LYS A 440 -4.91 38.14 -15.93
N ASN A 441 -5.16 39.36 -15.47
CA ASN A 441 -6.46 40.04 -15.67
C ASN A 441 -6.81 40.21 -17.16
N SER A 442 -5.82 40.42 -18.03
CA SER A 442 -6.01 40.47 -19.49
C SER A 442 -6.63 39.18 -20.03
N ASP A 443 -6.11 38.03 -19.61
CA ASP A 443 -6.51 36.71 -20.10
C ASP A 443 -7.98 36.43 -19.73
N LEU A 444 -8.38 36.85 -18.53
CA LEU A 444 -9.76 36.74 -18.04
C LEU A 444 -10.70 37.64 -18.83
N MET A 445 -10.33 38.90 -19.06
CA MET A 445 -11.13 39.84 -19.84
C MET A 445 -11.30 39.33 -21.28
N ASP A 446 -10.23 38.82 -21.88
CA ASP A 446 -10.25 38.26 -23.23
C ASP A 446 -11.15 37.01 -23.33
N ALA A 447 -11.08 36.13 -22.34
CA ALA A 447 -11.94 34.94 -22.27
C ALA A 447 -13.43 35.33 -22.14
N VAL A 448 -13.75 36.29 -21.27
CA VAL A 448 -15.12 36.79 -21.08
C VAL A 448 -15.63 37.51 -22.33
N ASN A 449 -14.80 38.33 -22.98
CA ASN A 449 -15.16 39.02 -24.22
C ASN A 449 -15.41 38.04 -25.37
N ARG A 450 -14.60 36.99 -25.51
CA ARG A 450 -14.86 35.89 -26.48
C ARG A 450 -16.18 35.19 -26.17
N ALA A 451 -16.41 34.82 -24.91
CA ALA A 451 -17.65 34.18 -24.49
C ALA A 451 -18.88 35.04 -24.76
N ARG A 452 -18.82 36.36 -24.51
CA ARG A 452 -19.91 37.30 -24.83
C ARG A 452 -20.15 37.42 -26.33
N THR A 453 -19.09 37.55 -27.13
CA THR A 453 -19.17 37.67 -28.59
C THR A 453 -19.84 36.44 -29.22
N TRP A 454 -19.60 35.24 -28.68
CA TRP A 454 -20.22 34.00 -29.15
C TRP A 454 -21.55 33.66 -28.47
N GLY A 455 -22.08 34.53 -27.62
CA GLY A 455 -23.37 34.30 -26.94
C GLY A 455 -23.33 33.22 -25.85
N ASN A 456 -22.15 32.84 -25.38
CA ASN A 456 -22.00 31.88 -24.29
C ASN A 456 -22.46 32.50 -22.97
N LYS A 457 -23.42 31.84 -22.31
CA LYS A 457 -23.99 32.30 -21.02
C LYS A 457 -23.09 32.04 -19.81
N TYR A 458 -22.01 31.29 -19.99
CA TYR A 458 -21.03 30.97 -18.95
C TYR A 458 -19.71 30.52 -19.56
N ILE A 459 -18.63 30.63 -18.79
CA ILE A 459 -17.33 30.00 -19.08
C ILE A 459 -17.16 28.77 -18.21
N ARG A 460 -16.73 27.66 -18.80
CA ARG A 460 -16.37 26.46 -18.05
C ARG A 460 -14.91 26.57 -17.61
N LEU A 461 -14.71 26.68 -16.30
CA LEU A 461 -13.40 26.66 -15.67
C LEU A 461 -12.97 25.21 -15.41
N MET A 462 -11.68 24.99 -15.53
CA MET A 462 -11.00 23.75 -15.23
C MET A 462 -9.86 24.05 -14.26
N ILE A 463 -9.87 23.41 -13.11
CA ILE A 463 -8.78 23.50 -12.14
C ILE A 463 -8.02 22.19 -12.25
N PRO A 464 -6.73 22.22 -12.61
CA PRO A 464 -5.96 21.01 -12.68
C PRO A 464 -5.52 20.67 -11.26
N GLN A 465 -6.35 19.94 -10.51
CA GLN A 465 -5.97 18.89 -9.56
C GLN A 465 -7.16 17.90 -9.39
N TYR A 466 -6.86 16.60 -9.24
CA TYR A 466 -7.77 15.43 -9.39
C TYR A 466 -8.20 15.08 -10.83
N ARG A 467 -7.24 15.01 -11.74
CA ARG A 467 -7.36 14.15 -12.93
C ARG A 467 -6.07 13.37 -13.13
N PHE A 468 -6.21 12.05 -13.18
CA PHE A 468 -5.25 11.09 -13.72
C PHE A 468 -4.36 11.74 -14.78
N VAL A 469 -3.04 11.73 -14.57
CA VAL A 469 -2.09 12.03 -15.64
C VAL A 469 -2.04 10.80 -16.56
N ARG A 470 -3.08 10.57 -17.36
CA ARG A 470 -2.89 9.82 -18.59
C ARG A 470 -2.04 10.70 -19.49
N ARG A 471 -0.74 10.40 -19.57
CA ARG A 471 0.08 10.95 -20.64
C ARG A 471 -0.36 10.25 -21.92
N ALA A 472 -1.29 10.89 -22.63
CA ALA A 472 -1.55 10.59 -24.02
C ALA A 472 -0.26 10.90 -24.78
N LEU A 473 0.51 9.86 -25.10
CA LEU A 473 1.54 9.94 -26.12
C LEU A 473 0.81 10.03 -27.46
N ALA A 474 0.68 11.26 -27.96
CA ALA A 474 0.50 11.51 -29.37
C ALA A 474 1.74 10.99 -30.10
N HIS A 475 1.62 9.86 -30.80
CA HIS A 475 1.75 9.83 -32.26
C HIS A 475 1.45 8.43 -32.81
N ASN A 476 0.56 8.46 -33.81
CA ASN A 476 0.38 7.54 -34.94
C ASN A 476 -0.48 6.27 -34.75
N SER A 477 -1.74 6.48 -35.17
CA SER A 477 -2.55 5.67 -36.10
C SER A 477 -2.76 4.18 -35.84
N GLU A 478 -4.05 3.83 -35.78
CA GLU A 478 -4.65 2.50 -35.90
C GLU A 478 -4.53 1.59 -34.67
N THR A 479 -5.48 1.75 -33.75
CA THR A 479 -6.20 0.63 -33.08
C THR A 479 -7.36 1.20 -32.26
N ALA A 480 -8.33 1.77 -32.97
CA ALA A 480 -9.64 2.13 -32.45
C ALA A 480 -10.49 0.87 -32.16
N ILE A 481 -10.10 0.03 -31.19
CA ILE A 481 -10.93 -1.11 -30.73
C ILE A 481 -10.94 -1.27 -29.19
N GLY A 482 -9.99 -0.70 -28.44
CA GLY A 482 -9.87 -0.94 -26.99
C GLY A 482 -10.84 -0.19 -26.06
N VAL A 483 -11.54 0.84 -26.53
CA VAL A 483 -12.31 1.76 -25.65
C VAL A 483 -13.80 1.36 -25.52
N VAL A 484 -14.33 0.55 -26.44
CA VAL A 484 -15.76 0.18 -26.45
C VAL A 484 -16.08 -0.97 -25.46
N VAL A 485 -15.11 -1.82 -25.13
CA VAL A 485 -15.35 -3.00 -24.27
C VAL A 485 -15.47 -2.63 -22.78
N TYR A 486 -14.83 -1.55 -22.33
CA TYR A 486 -14.85 -1.16 -20.91
C TYR A 486 -16.13 -0.41 -20.51
N ALA A 487 -16.73 0.37 -21.42
CA ALA A 487 -17.99 1.06 -21.17
C ALA A 487 -19.19 0.08 -21.11
N ALA A 488 -19.16 -1.00 -21.91
CA ALA A 488 -20.20 -2.02 -21.90
C ALA A 488 -20.18 -2.88 -20.62
N ALA A 489 -18.99 -3.19 -20.08
CA ALA A 489 -18.86 -3.96 -18.84
C ALA A 489 -19.34 -3.19 -17.59
N VAL A 490 -19.10 -1.87 -17.55
CA VAL A 490 -19.57 -1.01 -16.46
C VAL A 490 -21.08 -0.76 -16.55
N ALA A 491 -21.64 -0.64 -17.76
CA ALA A 491 -23.09 -0.55 -17.95
C ALA A 491 -23.83 -1.86 -17.62
N ALA A 492 -23.22 -3.03 -17.93
CA ALA A 492 -23.80 -4.33 -17.61
C ALA A 492 -23.78 -4.64 -16.10
N LEU A 493 -22.79 -4.16 -15.35
CA LEU A 493 -22.72 -4.32 -13.89
C LEU A 493 -23.64 -3.33 -13.14
N ALA A 494 -23.92 -2.16 -13.70
CA ALA A 494 -24.86 -1.20 -13.13
C ALA A 494 -26.34 -1.53 -13.45
N GLY A 495 -26.61 -2.32 -14.50
CA GLY A 495 -27.96 -2.63 -14.98
C GLY A 495 -28.68 -3.80 -14.29
N VAL A 496 -28.01 -4.59 -13.43
CA VAL A 496 -28.60 -5.84 -12.89
C VAL A 496 -29.28 -5.66 -11.52
N SER A 497 -29.18 -4.49 -10.86
CA SER A 497 -29.86 -4.24 -9.57
C SER A 497 -31.21 -3.50 -9.65
N TYR A 498 -31.74 -3.17 -10.83
CA TYR A 498 -33.00 -2.41 -10.93
C TYR A 498 -34.19 -3.16 -11.54
N TYR A 499 -34.09 -4.48 -11.80
CA TYR A 499 -35.14 -5.23 -12.48
C TYR A 499 -35.68 -6.42 -11.69
N PHE A 500 -36.08 -6.22 -10.43
CA PHE A 500 -37.01 -7.13 -9.73
C PHE A 500 -37.78 -6.40 -8.61
N SER A 501 -38.65 -5.44 -8.96
CA SER A 501 -39.84 -5.14 -8.15
C SER A 501 -40.82 -4.25 -8.92
N ARG A 502 -41.79 -4.89 -9.62
CA ARG A 502 -43.19 -4.47 -9.77
C ARG A 502 -43.91 -5.37 -10.78
N ARG A 503 -44.59 -6.39 -10.26
CA ARG A 503 -45.79 -6.99 -10.86
C ARG A 503 -46.91 -6.88 -9.83
N LYS A 504 -47.74 -5.85 -9.97
CA LYS A 504 -49.21 -5.89 -10.08
C LYS A 504 -49.70 -4.46 -10.23
#